data_AF-A0A1G5EX84-F1
#
_entry.id   AF-A0A1G5EX84-F1
#
_cell.length_a   1.000
_cell.length_b   1.000
_cell.length_c   1.000
_cell.angle_alpha   90.00
_cell.angle_beta   90.00
_cell.angle_gamma   90.00
#
_symmetry.space_group_name_H-M   'P 1'
#
loop_
_entity.id
_entity.type
_entity.pdbx_description
1 polymer ?
#
loop_
_entity_poly.entity_id
_entity_poly.type
_entity_poly.pdbx_seq_one_letter_code
_entity_poly.pdbx_strand_id
1 'polypeptide(L)'
;MESRPITNTQNLINSRDLFARIKWLEQELNYRCSDEYSEELKALKSFVENIQANASASTYEQGADLIRDSYFQEYAKAREESDAPDAPRAAFSPVDFNGIIYWLRHVS
;
A
#
# COMPACT_ATOMS: atom_id res chain seq x y z
N MET A 1 -3.62 -17.28 9.21
CA MET A 1 -2.31 -16.85 9.76
C MET A 1 -2.38 -15.36 9.95
N GLU A 2 -1.92 -14.85 11.08
CA GLU A 2 -1.80 -13.42 11.34
C GLU A 2 -0.75 -12.82 10.39
N SER A 3 -1.13 -11.79 9.63
CA SER A 3 -0.19 -10.98 8.85
C SER A 3 0.43 -9.91 9.74
N ARG A 4 1.69 -9.52 9.50
CA ARG A 4 2.34 -8.47 10.30
C ARG A 4 1.56 -7.14 10.22
N PRO A 5 1.60 -6.30 11.27
CA PRO A 5 1.00 -4.97 11.23
C PRO A 5 1.53 -4.15 10.06
N ILE A 6 0.64 -3.34 9.46
CA ILE A 6 1.01 -2.41 8.41
C ILE A 6 1.00 -0.99 8.96
N THR A 7 2.13 -0.29 8.83
CA THR A 7 2.35 1.06 9.33
C THR A 7 3.03 1.93 8.26
N ASN A 8 2.98 3.24 8.44
CA ASN A 8 3.60 4.22 7.53
C ASN A 8 5.15 4.27 7.63
N THR A 9 5.78 3.31 8.31
CA THR A 9 7.23 3.19 8.38
C THR A 9 7.81 2.24 7.32
N GLN A 10 6.97 1.40 6.71
CA GLN A 10 7.41 0.44 5.69
C GLN A 10 7.75 1.17 4.38
N ASN A 11 8.89 0.84 3.78
CA ASN A 11 9.32 1.44 2.51
C ASN A 11 8.49 0.97 1.31
N LEU A 12 7.95 -0.24 1.39
CA LEU A 12 7.17 -0.89 0.35
C LEU A 12 5.98 -1.59 0.99
N ILE A 13 4.79 -1.29 0.51
CA ILE A 13 3.54 -1.96 0.89
C ILE A 13 2.91 -2.50 -0.39
N ASN A 14 2.57 -3.79 -0.41
CA ASN A 14 1.79 -4.35 -1.50
C ASN A 14 0.29 -4.19 -1.20
N SER A 15 -0.49 -3.71 -2.16
CA SER A 15 -1.93 -3.49 -1.97
C SER A 15 -2.68 -4.79 -1.62
N ARG A 16 -2.26 -5.95 -2.14
CA ARG A 16 -2.88 -7.24 -1.80
C ARG A 16 -2.68 -7.58 -0.33
N ASP A 17 -1.49 -7.32 0.20
CA ASP A 17 -1.18 -7.53 1.62
C ASP A 17 -1.92 -6.53 2.51
N LEU A 18 -2.06 -5.28 2.04
CA LEU A 18 -2.87 -4.24 2.70
C LEU A 18 -4.33 -4.68 2.86
N PHE A 19 -4.99 -5.10 1.78
CA PHE A 19 -6.38 -5.57 1.85
C PHE A 19 -6.51 -6.86 2.66
N ALA A 20 -5.53 -7.76 2.58
CA ALA A 20 -5.51 -8.97 3.41
C ALA A 20 -5.41 -8.63 4.90
N ARG A 21 -4.58 -7.65 5.30
CA ARG A 21 -4.46 -7.18 6.68
C ARG A 21 -5.76 -6.53 7.18
N ILE A 22 -6.37 -5.66 6.37
CA ILE A 22 -7.68 -5.04 6.70
C ILE A 22 -8.72 -6.12 6.96
N LYS A 23 -8.88 -7.08 6.04
CA LYS A 23 -9.85 -8.17 6.19
C LYS A 23 -9.59 -9.01 7.45
N TRP A 24 -8.33 -9.28 7.76
CA TRP A 24 -7.97 -10.00 8.97
C TRP A 24 -8.31 -9.21 10.23
N LEU A 25 -8.00 -7.91 10.29
CA LEU A 25 -8.33 -7.03 11.41
C LEU A 25 -9.85 -6.95 11.65
N GLU A 26 -10.64 -6.83 10.59
CA GLU A 26 -12.11 -6.84 10.68
C GLU A 26 -12.64 -8.16 11.26
N GLN A 27 -12.03 -9.28 10.89
CA GLN A 27 -12.39 -10.59 11.46
C GLN A 27 -11.98 -10.69 12.93
N GLU A 28 -10.75 -10.32 13.27
CA GLU A 28 -10.21 -10.45 14.62
C GLU A 28 -10.99 -9.55 15.61
N LEU A 29 -11.33 -8.32 15.20
CA LEU A 29 -12.11 -7.38 16.01
C LEU A 29 -13.56 -7.82 16.25
N ASN A 30 -14.12 -8.71 15.43
CA ASN A 30 -15.43 -9.31 15.70
C ASN A 30 -15.39 -10.29 16.88
N TYR A 31 -14.21 -10.86 17.19
CA TYR A 31 -14.05 -11.85 18.26
C TYR A 31 -13.42 -11.26 19.51
N ARG A 32 -12.64 -10.18 19.39
CA ARG A 32 -11.88 -9.58 20.49
C ARG A 32 -11.85 -8.06 20.38
N CYS A 33 -12.03 -7.37 21.50
CA CYS A 33 -11.79 -5.93 21.56
C CYS A 33 -10.27 -5.70 21.73
N SER A 34 -9.66 -4.97 20.80
CA SER A 34 -8.26 -4.55 20.85
C SER A 34 -8.14 -3.13 20.31
N ASP A 35 -7.69 -2.20 21.17
CA ASP A 35 -7.49 -0.80 20.79
C ASP A 35 -6.42 -0.66 19.70
N GLU A 36 -5.32 -1.43 19.80
CA GLU A 36 -4.24 -1.43 18.82
C GLU A 36 -4.74 -1.85 17.43
N TYR A 37 -5.53 -2.92 17.35
CA TYR A 37 -6.10 -3.39 16.08
C TYR A 37 -7.16 -2.43 15.53
N SER A 38 -7.91 -1.77 16.42
CA SER A 38 -8.92 -0.79 16.01
C SER A 38 -8.26 0.45 15.40
N GLU A 39 -7.19 0.96 16.03
CA GLU A 39 -6.44 2.10 15.52
C GLU A 39 -5.70 1.77 14.22
N GLU A 40 -5.09 0.57 14.12
CA GLU A 40 -4.49 0.11 12.87
C GLU A 40 -5.56 0.03 11.77
N LEU A 41 -6.69 -0.64 12.01
CA LEU A 41 -7.76 -0.78 11.02
C LEU A 41 -8.27 0.59 10.54
N LYS A 42 -8.46 1.54 11.46
CA LYS A 42 -8.87 2.91 11.14
C LYS A 42 -7.86 3.61 10.23
N ALA A 43 -6.57 3.52 10.56
CA ALA A 43 -5.51 4.10 9.75
C ALA A 43 -5.46 3.47 8.34
N LEU A 44 -5.55 2.13 8.26
CA LEU A 44 -5.52 1.43 6.97
C LEU A 44 -6.76 1.72 6.12
N LYS A 45 -7.95 1.87 6.71
CA LYS A 45 -9.16 2.27 5.98
C LYS A 45 -9.04 3.68 5.40
N SER A 46 -8.55 4.64 6.18
CA SER A 46 -8.30 5.99 5.69
C SER A 46 -7.26 6.00 4.55
N PHE A 47 -6.22 5.17 4.66
CA PHE A 47 -5.24 5.02 3.59
C PHE A 47 -5.86 4.45 2.31
N VAL A 48 -6.73 3.45 2.42
CA VAL A 48 -7.47 2.89 1.28
C VAL A 48 -8.38 3.91 0.62
N GLU A 49 -9.08 4.75 1.39
CA GLU A 49 -9.90 5.84 0.84
C GLU A 49 -9.04 6.80 0.00
N ASN A 50 -7.86 7.16 0.49
CA ASN A 50 -6.90 7.99 -0.26
C ASN A 50 -6.43 7.30 -1.55
N ILE A 51 -6.20 5.98 -1.53
CA ILE A 51 -5.85 5.20 -2.71
C ILE A 51 -6.99 5.23 -3.74
N GLN A 52 -8.22 4.98 -3.31
CA GLN A 52 -9.41 4.95 -4.17
C GLN A 52 -9.73 6.31 -4.79
N ALA A 53 -9.36 7.41 -4.11
CA ALA A 53 -9.50 8.76 -4.66
C ALA A 53 -8.49 9.07 -5.78
N ASN A 54 -7.37 8.34 -5.85
CA ASN A 54 -6.24 8.64 -6.73
C ASN A 54 -5.97 7.57 -7.81
N ALA A 55 -6.69 6.45 -7.79
CA ALA A 55 -6.54 5.36 -8.75
C ALA A 55 -7.81 4.51 -8.90
N SER A 56 -7.90 3.80 -10.03
CA SER A 56 -8.99 2.84 -10.28
C SER A 56 -8.77 1.51 -9.55
N ALA A 57 -9.87 0.80 -9.30
CA ALA A 57 -9.83 -0.51 -8.64
C ALA A 57 -8.89 -1.52 -9.32
N SER A 58 -8.89 -1.54 -10.65
CA SER A 58 -7.99 -2.37 -11.45
C SER A 58 -6.51 -2.18 -11.11
N THR A 59 -6.09 -0.98 -10.70
CA THR A 59 -4.69 -0.68 -10.37
C THR A 59 -4.26 -1.40 -9.11
N TYR A 60 -5.01 -1.29 -8.02
CA TYR A 60 -4.60 -1.86 -6.74
C TYR A 60 -5.08 -3.30 -6.52
N GLU A 61 -6.11 -3.77 -7.20
CA GLU A 61 -6.60 -5.15 -7.04
C GLU A 61 -5.59 -6.19 -7.55
N GLN A 62 -4.73 -5.82 -8.49
CA GLN A 62 -3.69 -6.69 -9.04
C GLN A 62 -2.46 -6.84 -8.13
N GLY A 63 -2.43 -6.18 -6.97
CA GLY A 63 -1.26 -6.17 -6.09
C GLY A 63 -0.24 -5.10 -6.47
N ALA A 64 -0.69 -3.85 -6.66
CA ALA A 64 0.19 -2.70 -6.87
C ALA A 64 1.11 -2.44 -5.68
N ASP A 65 2.27 -1.89 -6.00
CA ASP A 65 3.25 -1.43 -5.03
C ASP A 65 2.93 0.01 -4.60
N LEU A 66 2.91 0.24 -3.29
CA LEU A 66 2.89 1.56 -2.65
C LEU A 66 4.29 1.81 -2.09
N ILE A 67 5.00 2.76 -2.68
CA ILE A 67 6.41 3.03 -2.38
C ILE A 67 6.51 4.30 -1.56
N ARG A 68 7.09 4.23 -0.36
CA ARG A 68 7.29 5.41 0.47
C ARG A 68 8.15 6.43 -0.25
N ASP A 69 7.78 7.71 -0.19
CA ASP A 69 8.50 8.81 -0.87
C ASP A 69 10.01 8.80 -0.61
N SER A 70 10.40 8.64 0.66
CA SER A 70 11.81 8.57 1.09
C SER A 70 12.60 7.37 0.57
N TYR A 71 11.94 6.40 -0.06
CA TYR A 71 12.55 5.21 -0.68
C TYR A 71 12.32 5.16 -2.20
N PHE A 72 11.63 6.16 -2.75
CA PHE A 72 11.18 6.13 -4.14
C PHE A 72 12.35 6.13 -5.13
N GLN A 73 13.41 6.89 -4.84
CA GLN A 73 14.57 6.98 -5.71
C GLN A 73 15.34 5.64 -5.77
N GLU A 74 15.52 4.99 -4.62
CA GLU A 74 16.16 3.68 -4.51
C GLU A 74 15.36 2.61 -5.25
N TYR A 75 14.05 2.62 -5.06
CA TYR A 75 13.13 1.74 -5.77
C TYR A 75 13.20 1.92 -7.30
N ALA A 76 13.20 3.17 -7.77
CA ALA A 76 13.26 3.47 -9.21
C ALA A 76 14.55 2.94 -9.85
N LYS A 77 15.71 3.16 -9.21
CA LYS A 77 17.00 2.65 -9.70
C LYS A 77 17.04 1.13 -9.77
N ALA A 78 16.60 0.47 -8.70
CA ALA A 78 16.57 -1.00 -8.66
C ALA A 78 15.66 -1.57 -9.76
N ARG A 79 14.60 -0.85 -10.14
CA ARG A 79 13.70 -1.24 -11.22
C ARG A 79 14.32 -1.02 -12.60
N GLU A 80 14.93 0.13 -12.85
CA GLU A 80 15.64 0.45 -14.11
C GLU A 80 16.76 -0.55 -14.43
N GLU A 81 17.46 -1.05 -13.41
CA GLU A 81 18.47 -2.10 -13.56
C GLU A 81 17.88 -3.47 -13.94
N SER A 82 16.59 -3.68 -13.68
CA SER A 82 15.88 -4.96 -13.85
C SER A 82 14.91 -5.01 -15.05
N ASP A 83 14.42 -3.86 -15.50
CA ASP A 83 13.45 -3.75 -16.59
C ASP A 83 14.16 -3.79 -17.96
N ALA A 84 13.48 -4.34 -18.96
CA ALA A 84 13.97 -4.31 -20.34
C ALA A 84 13.96 -2.86 -20.87
N PRO A 85 14.92 -2.46 -21.73
CA PRO A 85 15.09 -1.07 -22.20
C PRO A 85 13.86 -0.47 -22.90
N ASP A 86 12.93 -1.30 -23.37
CA ASP A 86 11.70 -0.89 -24.06
C ASP A 86 10.42 -1.04 -23.21
N ALA A 87 10.53 -1.32 -21.91
CA ALA A 87 9.37 -1.42 -21.04
C ALA A 87 8.71 -0.04 -20.84
N PRO A 88 7.37 0.07 -20.92
CA PRO A 88 6.68 1.32 -20.67
C PRO A 88 6.93 1.77 -19.23
N ARG A 89 7.34 3.03 -19.07
CA ARG A 89 7.61 3.62 -17.76
C ARG A 89 6.33 3.61 -16.92
N ALA A 90 6.40 3.01 -15.74
CA ALA A 90 5.25 2.95 -14.84
C ALA A 90 4.79 4.36 -14.44
N ALA A 91 3.48 4.58 -14.44
CA ALA A 91 2.89 5.79 -13.87
C ALA A 91 2.79 5.66 -12.34
N PHE A 92 2.82 6.80 -11.64
CA PHE A 92 2.71 6.86 -10.19
C PHE A 92 1.73 7.95 -9.75
N SER A 93 0.91 7.65 -8.73
CA SER A 93 0.05 8.64 -8.06
C SER A 93 0.46 8.78 -6.59
N PRO A 94 0.55 10.01 -6.05
CA PRO A 94 0.79 10.20 -4.62
C PRO A 94 -0.47 9.85 -3.81
N VAL A 95 -0.28 9.18 -2.68
CA VAL A 95 -1.33 8.85 -1.72
C VAL A 95 -0.80 9.08 -0.29
N ASP A 96 -1.61 9.70 0.56
CA ASP A 96 -1.24 9.98 1.96
C ASP A 96 -1.53 8.79 2.87
N PHE A 97 -0.55 8.43 3.70
CA PHE A 97 -0.70 7.50 4.81
C PHE A 97 -0.25 8.16 6.13
N ASN A 98 -1.21 8.79 6.82
CA ASN A 98 -0.99 9.48 8.09
C ASN A 98 0.13 10.55 7.98
N GLY A 99 0.07 11.39 6.95
CA GLY A 99 1.05 12.46 6.70
C GLY A 99 2.33 12.01 6.00
N ILE A 100 2.46 10.72 5.66
CA ILE A 100 3.58 10.20 4.87
C ILE A 100 3.10 9.88 3.46
N ILE A 101 3.78 10.42 2.46
CA ILE A 101 3.46 10.18 1.06
C ILE A 101 3.99 8.81 0.62
N TYR A 102 3.11 8.06 -0.02
CA TYR A 102 3.42 6.86 -0.78
C TYR A 102 3.08 7.09 -2.25
N TRP A 103 3.92 6.57 -3.14
CA TRP A 103 3.72 6.57 -4.57
C TRP A 103 3.09 5.23 -4.97
N LEU A 104 1.82 5.26 -5.34
CA LEU A 104 1.11 4.11 -5.88
C LEU A 104 1.57 3.86 -7.32
N ARG A 105 2.18 2.71 -7.58
CA ARG A 105 2.56 2.28 -8.91
C ARG A 105 1.35 1.77 -9.68
N HIS A 106 1.13 2.30 -10.88
CA HIS A 106 0.13 1.79 -11.80
C HIS A 106 0.68 0.59 -12.54
N VAL A 107 0.03 -0.56 -12.36
CA VAL A 107 0.25 -1.75 -13.19
C VAL A 107 -0.65 -1.64 -14.41
N SER A 108 -0.03 -1.59 -15.59
CA SER A 108 -0.69 -1.58 -16.91
C SER A 108 -0.90 -3.00 -17.42
#